data_AF-A0A838NXZ5-F1
#
_entry.id   AF-A0A838NXZ5-F1
#
_cell.length_a   1.000
_cell.length_b   1.000
_cell.length_c   1.000
_cell.angle_alpha   90.00
_cell.angle_beta   90.00
_cell.angle_gamma   90.00
#
_symmetry.space_group_name_H-M   'P 1'
#
loop_
_entity.id
_entity.type
_entity.pdbx_description
1 polymer ?
#
loop_
_entity_poly.entity_id
_entity_poly.type
_entity_poly.pdbx_seq_one_letter_code
_entity_poly.pdbx_strand_id
1 'polypeptide(L)'
;LVTVAPTPGVVLLADPADWDSRFLYRALRDVAQLPVRGYVRLTEAQWHSMADLAPVSAEQVRQAARRADLLILKGSAGRLAEGSSARGIWVWPAAGDDAILGDWYLSPSEVSPAAAAFLGQPVDSFPPALQLTPMQPRTGDWVALSAQLGRRGAARPAVFGRDQGRVRRVTVAVDGLWRWAFRGGPSEQSYRAWAAATASWLLGGADSARGVARPVRAVVPNGRPLVFEWIGRGAPSATPVVWTDSTGARTDTLRFDGIGRATVWLKSGIYRYRLGGGGGGTVAVEEYSDELLPAAVTLAAKEPRATRPSGRTAARDWLWLFGLCVAALSAEWLARRRLGLR
;
A
#
# COMPACT_ATOMS: atom_id res chain seq x y z
N LEU A 1 -1.63 -1.94 -31.36
CA LEU A 1 -1.63 -2.95 -30.28
C LEU A 1 -2.31 -2.33 -29.06
N VAL A 2 -3.54 -2.72 -28.75
CA VAL A 2 -4.27 -2.24 -27.57
C VAL A 2 -3.91 -3.15 -26.41
N THR A 3 -3.03 -2.70 -25.52
CA THR A 3 -2.68 -3.44 -24.31
C THR A 3 -3.84 -3.32 -23.32
N VAL A 4 -4.70 -4.33 -23.25
CA VAL A 4 -5.77 -4.40 -22.24
C VAL A 4 -5.10 -4.68 -20.90
N ALA A 5 -4.75 -3.61 -20.17
CA ALA A 5 -4.16 -3.75 -18.86
C ALA A 5 -5.15 -4.44 -17.90
N PRO A 6 -4.73 -5.45 -17.11
CA PRO A 6 -5.60 -6.25 -16.26
C PRO A 6 -6.40 -5.36 -15.29
N THR A 7 -7.67 -5.70 -15.08
CA THR A 7 -8.57 -4.93 -14.20
C THR A 7 -8.01 -4.92 -12.77
N PRO A 8 -7.85 -3.74 -12.13
CA PRO A 8 -7.18 -3.65 -10.83
C PRO A 8 -8.05 -4.20 -9.70
N GLY A 9 -7.44 -4.98 -8.80
CA GLY A 9 -8.08 -5.39 -7.54
C GLY A 9 -8.04 -4.28 -6.48
N VAL A 10 -6.98 -3.47 -6.49
CA VAL A 10 -6.80 -2.31 -5.59
C VAL A 10 -6.65 -1.04 -6.41
N VAL A 11 -7.42 0.00 -6.08
CA VAL A 11 -7.32 1.33 -6.71
C VAL A 11 -7.14 2.40 -5.65
N LEU A 12 -6.09 3.22 -5.78
CA LEU A 12 -5.82 4.37 -4.93
C LEU A 12 -6.01 5.67 -5.72
N LEU A 13 -6.88 6.55 -5.21
CA LEU A 13 -7.13 7.88 -5.75
C LEU A 13 -6.74 8.93 -4.72
N ALA A 14 -5.91 9.89 -5.12
CA ALA A 14 -5.51 11.00 -4.25
C ALA A 14 -5.69 12.36 -4.93
N ASP A 15 -6.39 13.25 -4.23
CA ASP A 15 -6.66 14.62 -4.66
C ASP A 15 -6.68 15.56 -3.43
N PRO A 16 -5.66 16.41 -3.23
CA PRO A 16 -4.48 16.57 -4.07
C PRO A 16 -3.49 15.40 -3.95
N ALA A 17 -2.51 15.36 -4.84
CA ALA A 17 -1.34 14.50 -4.71
C ALA A 17 -0.49 14.91 -3.49
N ASP A 18 0.00 13.93 -2.74
CA ASP A 18 0.86 14.20 -1.59
C ASP A 18 1.80 13.02 -1.25
N TRP A 19 2.59 13.19 -0.19
CA TRP A 19 3.55 12.17 0.23
C TRP A 19 2.88 10.91 0.80
N ASP A 20 1.81 11.06 1.58
CA ASP A 20 1.08 9.90 2.13
C ASP A 20 0.53 8.99 1.03
N SER A 21 -0.10 9.55 0.00
CA SER A 21 -0.60 8.78 -1.13
C SER A 21 0.50 8.07 -1.92
N ARG A 22 1.65 8.74 -2.12
CA ARG A 22 2.81 8.15 -2.82
C ARG A 22 3.42 6.98 -2.03
N PHE A 23 3.65 7.16 -0.73
CA PHE A 23 4.25 6.12 0.10
C PHE A 23 3.30 4.94 0.33
N LEU A 24 2.01 5.21 0.47
CA LEU A 24 1.00 4.17 0.57
C LEU A 24 0.91 3.36 -0.73
N TYR A 25 0.90 4.01 -1.89
CA TYR A 25 0.90 3.34 -3.19
C TYR A 25 2.09 2.38 -3.33
N ARG A 26 3.28 2.82 -2.95
CA ARG A 26 4.48 1.98 -2.96
C ARG A 26 4.35 0.80 -2.00
N ALA A 27 3.95 1.04 -0.75
CA ALA A 27 3.78 -0.03 0.23
C ALA A 27 2.76 -1.07 -0.25
N LEU A 28 1.62 -0.63 -0.80
CA LEU A 28 0.60 -1.51 -1.35
C LEU A 28 1.09 -2.34 -2.53
N ARG A 29 1.87 -1.77 -3.44
CA ARG A 29 2.48 -2.55 -4.54
C ARG A 29 3.37 -3.68 -4.03
N ASP A 30 3.99 -3.47 -2.88
CA ASP A 30 4.92 -4.44 -2.31
C ASP A 30 4.22 -5.51 -1.46
N VAL A 31 3.05 -5.20 -0.88
CA VAL A 31 2.37 -6.11 0.08
C VAL A 31 1.01 -6.63 -0.38
N ALA A 32 0.36 -5.97 -1.34
CA ALA A 32 -0.93 -6.42 -1.84
C ALA A 32 -0.75 -7.57 -2.83
N GLN A 33 -1.52 -8.63 -2.63
CA GLN A 33 -1.51 -9.79 -3.53
C GLN A 33 -2.30 -9.55 -4.82
N LEU A 34 -3.10 -8.47 -4.88
CA LEU A 34 -3.88 -8.09 -6.06
C LEU A 34 -3.25 -6.91 -6.78
N PRO A 35 -3.47 -6.75 -8.10
CA PRO A 35 -2.91 -5.63 -8.86
C PRO A 35 -3.35 -4.27 -8.30
N VAL A 36 -2.37 -3.42 -8.04
CA VAL A 36 -2.56 -2.06 -7.49
C VAL A 36 -2.42 -1.03 -8.61
N ARG A 37 -3.44 -0.20 -8.79
CA ARG A 37 -3.36 1.03 -9.61
C ARG A 37 -3.51 2.26 -8.73
N GLY A 38 -2.70 3.26 -9.00
CA GLY A 38 -2.72 4.54 -8.28
C GLY A 38 -2.92 5.68 -9.25
N TYR A 39 -3.76 6.64 -8.89
CA TYR A 39 -4.03 7.84 -9.65
C TYR A 39 -3.96 9.06 -8.73
N VAL A 40 -3.26 10.10 -9.18
CA VAL A 40 -3.11 11.37 -8.46
C VAL A 40 -3.61 12.52 -9.30
N ARG A 41 -4.19 13.53 -8.65
CA ARG A 41 -4.45 14.82 -9.27
C ARG A 41 -3.30 15.78 -8.96
N LEU A 42 -2.45 16.04 -9.97
CA LEU A 42 -1.30 16.95 -9.87
C LEU A 42 -1.68 18.40 -10.21
N THR A 43 -2.66 18.57 -11.10
CA THR A 43 -3.24 19.86 -11.49
C THR A 43 -4.74 19.77 -11.39
N GLU A 44 -5.45 20.89 -11.24
CA GLU A 44 -6.91 20.90 -11.05
C GLU A 44 -7.67 20.13 -12.16
N ALA A 45 -7.12 20.13 -13.37
CA ALA A 45 -7.75 19.57 -14.57
C ALA A 45 -7.32 18.14 -14.92
N GLN A 46 -6.21 17.62 -14.39
CA GLN A 46 -5.58 16.40 -14.94
C GLN A 46 -5.19 15.37 -13.88
N TRP A 47 -5.60 14.13 -14.14
CA TRP A 47 -5.16 12.95 -13.41
C TRP A 47 -3.91 12.36 -14.04
N HIS A 48 -3.05 11.79 -13.20
CA HIS A 48 -1.85 11.08 -13.63
C HIS A 48 -1.79 9.71 -12.98
N SER A 49 -1.26 8.73 -13.72
CA SER A 49 -0.91 7.42 -13.21
C SER A 49 0.26 7.55 -12.23
N MET A 50 0.15 6.94 -11.04
CA MET A 50 1.27 6.91 -10.08
C MET A 50 2.41 5.99 -10.51
N ALA A 51 2.21 5.14 -11.53
CA ALA A 51 3.22 4.19 -11.99
C ALA A 51 4.30 4.86 -12.85
N ASP A 52 3.89 5.75 -13.74
CA ASP A 52 4.70 6.36 -14.81
C ASP A 52 4.45 7.86 -15.00
N LEU A 53 3.54 8.45 -14.20
CA LEU A 53 3.10 9.85 -14.29
C LEU A 53 2.47 10.22 -15.64
N ALA A 54 2.10 9.23 -16.46
CA ALA A 54 1.38 9.49 -17.69
C ALA A 54 0.02 10.12 -17.40
N PRO A 55 -0.44 11.08 -18.20
CA PRO A 55 -1.76 11.69 -18.05
C PRO A 55 -2.86 10.65 -18.31
N VAL A 56 -3.93 10.72 -17.52
CA VAL A 56 -5.08 9.79 -17.53
C VAL A 56 -6.37 10.61 -17.53
N SER A 57 -7.38 10.17 -18.28
CA SER A 57 -8.66 10.86 -18.28
C SER A 57 -9.45 10.58 -17.00
N ALA A 58 -10.29 11.54 -16.56
CA ALA A 58 -11.16 11.33 -15.40
C ALA A 58 -12.09 10.11 -15.60
N GLU A 59 -12.49 9.80 -16.83
CA GLU A 59 -13.32 8.64 -17.12
C GLU A 59 -12.58 7.31 -16.93
N GLN A 60 -11.32 7.23 -17.33
CA GLN A 60 -10.48 6.07 -17.04
C GLN A 60 -10.31 5.86 -15.53
N VAL A 61 -10.16 6.96 -14.76
CA VAL A 61 -10.08 6.91 -13.29
C VAL A 61 -11.40 6.41 -12.68
N ARG A 62 -12.56 6.93 -13.12
CA ARG A 62 -13.88 6.44 -12.68
C ARG A 62 -14.09 4.97 -13.02
N GLN A 63 -13.71 4.54 -14.22
CA GLN A 63 -13.82 3.16 -14.65
C GLN A 63 -12.96 2.24 -13.79
N ALA A 64 -11.73 2.65 -13.44
CA ALA A 64 -10.88 1.92 -12.51
C ALA A 64 -11.52 1.84 -11.12
N ALA A 65 -12.01 2.96 -10.58
CA ALA A 65 -12.65 3.04 -9.27
C ALA A 65 -13.92 2.17 -9.17
N ARG A 66 -14.73 2.09 -10.23
CA ARG A 66 -15.93 1.25 -10.30
C ARG A 66 -15.62 -0.25 -10.29
N ARG A 67 -14.45 -0.63 -10.81
CA ARG A 67 -14.01 -2.01 -10.96
C ARG A 67 -13.13 -2.52 -9.80
N ALA A 68 -12.73 -1.63 -8.90
CA ALA A 68 -11.90 -1.96 -7.76
C ALA A 68 -12.62 -2.88 -6.77
N ASP A 69 -11.89 -3.84 -6.19
CA ASP A 69 -12.37 -4.62 -5.06
C ASP A 69 -12.06 -3.88 -3.74
N LEU A 70 -10.91 -3.20 -3.68
CA LEU A 70 -10.53 -2.23 -2.66
C LEU A 70 -10.33 -0.85 -3.28
N LEU A 71 -11.09 0.13 -2.80
CA LEU A 71 -10.97 1.54 -3.19
C LEU A 71 -10.36 2.36 -2.05
N ILE A 72 -9.26 3.03 -2.33
CA ILE A 72 -8.54 3.90 -1.41
C ILE A 72 -8.72 5.34 -1.89
N LEU A 73 -9.22 6.19 -1.01
CA LEU A 73 -9.62 7.56 -1.31
C LEU A 73 -8.89 8.50 -0.39
N LYS A 74 -8.15 9.45 -0.94
CA LYS A 74 -7.48 10.49 -0.16
C LYS A 74 -7.89 11.87 -0.61
N GLY A 75 -8.23 12.71 0.36
CA GLY A 75 -8.66 14.08 0.14
C GLY A 75 -10.03 14.16 -0.55
N SER A 76 -10.12 14.98 -1.58
CA SER A 76 -11.34 15.30 -2.33
C SER A 76 -11.71 14.26 -3.40
N ALA A 77 -10.95 13.16 -3.50
CA ALA A 77 -11.17 12.09 -4.48
C ALA A 77 -12.49 11.33 -4.29
N GLY A 78 -13.21 11.53 -3.18
CA GLY A 78 -14.43 10.81 -2.84
C GLY A 78 -15.54 10.87 -3.90
N ARG A 79 -15.67 11.98 -4.64
CA ARG A 79 -16.68 12.11 -5.71
C ARG A 79 -16.47 11.12 -6.86
N LEU A 80 -15.24 10.68 -7.10
CA LEU A 80 -14.95 9.68 -8.13
C LEU A 80 -15.26 8.25 -7.71
N ALA A 81 -15.58 8.03 -6.43
CA ALA A 81 -16.03 6.76 -5.90
C ALA A 81 -17.53 6.49 -6.14
N GLU A 82 -18.28 7.48 -6.63
CA GLU A 82 -19.71 7.34 -6.89
C GLU A 82 -20.01 6.19 -7.86
N GLY A 83 -20.88 5.28 -7.44
CA GLY A 83 -21.20 4.07 -8.18
C GLY A 83 -20.16 2.95 -8.10
N SER A 84 -19.13 3.08 -7.24
CA SER A 84 -18.22 1.96 -6.96
C SER A 84 -18.95 0.81 -6.25
N SER A 85 -18.53 -0.41 -6.58
CA SER A 85 -19.01 -1.64 -5.95
C SER A 85 -17.94 -2.31 -5.08
N ALA A 86 -16.90 -1.56 -4.70
CA ALA A 86 -15.81 -2.03 -3.87
C ALA A 86 -16.31 -2.61 -2.54
N ARG A 87 -15.79 -3.78 -2.17
CA ARG A 87 -16.08 -4.46 -0.90
C ARG A 87 -15.27 -3.88 0.26
N GLY A 88 -14.12 -3.27 -0.05
CA GLY A 88 -13.28 -2.54 0.90
C GLY A 88 -13.15 -1.07 0.52
N ILE A 89 -13.28 -0.17 1.49
CA ILE A 89 -13.05 1.27 1.33
C ILE A 89 -12.04 1.75 2.38
N TRP A 90 -10.96 2.37 1.94
CA TRP A 90 -9.98 3.00 2.82
C TRP A 90 -9.95 4.51 2.55
N VAL A 91 -10.31 5.32 3.55
CA VAL A 91 -10.49 6.77 3.38
C VAL A 91 -9.52 7.56 4.24
N TRP A 92 -8.80 8.48 3.61
CA TRP A 92 -8.22 9.68 4.22
C TRP A 92 -9.11 10.87 3.85
N PRO A 93 -9.86 11.46 4.79
CA PRO A 93 -10.69 12.62 4.49
C PRO A 93 -9.80 13.80 4.07
N ALA A 94 -10.37 14.73 3.29
CA ALA A 94 -9.72 16.02 3.10
C ALA A 94 -9.60 16.72 4.45
N ALA A 95 -8.44 17.35 4.69
CA ALA A 95 -8.29 18.26 5.81
C ALA A 95 -9.28 19.42 5.62
N GLY A 96 -10.22 19.55 6.56
CA GLY A 96 -11.11 20.70 6.66
C GLY A 96 -10.50 21.81 7.51
N ASP A 97 -11.25 22.89 7.72
CA ASP A 97 -10.86 24.01 8.58
C ASP A 97 -10.69 23.61 10.05
N ASP A 98 -11.26 22.46 10.45
CA ASP A 98 -11.20 21.89 11.79
C ASP A 98 -9.94 21.04 12.04
N ALA A 99 -9.12 20.82 11.02
CA ALA A 99 -7.96 19.97 11.13
C ALA A 99 -6.82 20.65 11.91
N ILE A 100 -6.29 19.92 12.91
CA ILE A 100 -5.38 20.47 13.90
C ILE A 100 -3.94 20.09 13.55
N LEU A 101 -3.13 21.09 13.19
CA LEU A 101 -1.70 20.91 12.93
C LEU A 101 -0.92 20.69 14.23
N GLY A 102 0.11 19.86 14.16
CA GLY A 102 1.05 19.65 15.25
C GLY A 102 1.66 18.25 15.26
N ASP A 103 2.51 17.97 16.25
CA ASP A 103 3.11 16.65 16.41
C ASP A 103 2.15 15.70 17.15
N TRP A 104 1.46 14.89 16.36
CA TRP A 104 0.53 13.87 16.84
C TRP A 104 1.23 12.52 17.00
N TYR A 105 1.47 12.12 18.24
CA TYR A 105 2.09 10.84 18.56
C TYR A 105 1.02 9.75 18.63
N LEU A 106 1.28 8.63 17.96
CA LEU A 106 0.31 7.55 17.78
C LEU A 106 0.57 6.41 18.76
N SER A 107 -0.49 5.77 19.21
CA SER A 107 -0.43 4.60 20.08
C SER A 107 -1.42 3.55 19.59
N PRO A 108 -1.03 2.27 19.56
CA PRO A 108 -1.90 1.20 19.10
C PRO A 108 -2.98 0.88 20.12
N SER A 109 -4.12 0.47 19.61
CA SER A 109 -5.16 -0.20 20.38
C SER A 109 -5.00 -1.71 20.24
N GLU A 110 -5.24 -2.43 21.33
CA GLU A 110 -5.14 -3.89 21.36
C GLU A 110 -6.29 -4.58 20.59
N VAL A 111 -7.42 -3.87 20.38
CA VAL A 111 -8.63 -4.45 19.79
C VAL A 111 -8.87 -3.85 18.41
N SER A 112 -8.14 -4.35 17.39
CA SER A 112 -8.41 -4.04 15.99
C SER A 112 -7.89 -5.11 15.03
N PRO A 113 -8.45 -5.24 13.81
CA PRO A 113 -7.92 -6.12 12.77
C PRO A 113 -6.48 -5.79 12.32
N ALA A 114 -6.02 -4.57 12.62
CA ALA A 114 -4.66 -4.12 12.32
C ALA A 114 -3.72 -4.21 13.52
N ALA A 115 -4.18 -4.67 14.69
CA ALA A 115 -3.40 -4.68 15.93
C ALA A 115 -2.10 -5.51 15.78
N ALA A 116 -2.17 -6.62 15.06
CA ALA A 116 -1.01 -7.48 14.80
C ALA A 116 0.16 -6.76 14.12
N ALA A 117 -0.11 -5.69 13.34
CA ALA A 117 0.92 -4.89 12.69
C ALA A 117 1.77 -4.06 13.67
N PHE A 118 1.28 -3.87 14.90
CA PHE A 118 1.90 -3.03 15.91
C PHE A 118 2.39 -3.81 17.14
N LEU A 119 2.24 -5.15 17.15
CA LEU A 119 2.67 -5.99 18.26
C LEU A 119 4.19 -5.87 18.47
N GLY A 120 4.59 -5.50 19.69
CA GLY A 120 5.99 -5.32 20.07
C GLY A 120 6.67 -4.10 19.44
N GLN A 121 5.93 -3.21 18.78
CA GLN A 121 6.47 -2.03 18.11
C GLN A 121 6.32 -0.76 18.98
N PRO A 122 7.36 0.08 19.11
CA PRO A 122 7.30 1.33 19.89
C PRO A 122 6.66 2.46 19.08
N VAL A 123 5.36 2.32 18.76
CA VAL A 123 4.63 3.23 17.86
C VAL A 123 4.62 4.69 18.36
N ASP A 124 4.62 4.90 19.67
CA ASP A 124 4.70 6.21 20.33
C ASP A 124 6.05 6.92 20.14
N SER A 125 7.06 6.16 19.72
CA SER A 125 8.40 6.61 19.38
C SER A 125 8.61 6.77 17.87
N PHE A 126 7.62 6.41 17.05
CA PHE A 126 7.66 6.66 15.61
C PHE A 126 7.50 8.16 15.31
N PRO A 127 7.89 8.61 14.10
CA PRO A 127 7.67 9.99 13.69
C PRO A 127 6.20 10.40 13.88
N PRO A 128 5.92 11.55 14.51
CA PRO A 128 4.54 11.96 14.72
C PRO A 128 3.84 12.25 13.38
N ALA A 129 2.52 12.06 13.36
CA ALA A 129 1.67 12.63 12.33
C ALA A 129 1.72 14.18 12.42
N LEU A 130 1.53 14.84 11.28
CA LEU A 130 1.66 16.30 11.14
C LEU A 130 0.36 17.03 11.42
N GLN A 131 -0.76 16.31 11.32
CA GLN A 131 -2.10 16.85 11.41
C GLN A 131 -3.07 15.75 11.81
N LEU A 132 -4.12 16.15 12.54
CA LEU A 132 -5.27 15.31 12.83
C LEU A 132 -6.55 16.07 12.47
N THR A 133 -7.39 15.47 11.63
CA THR A 133 -8.75 15.93 11.36
C THR A 133 -9.68 15.30 12.40
N PRO A 134 -10.27 16.08 13.34
CA PRO A 134 -11.08 15.50 14.40
C PRO A 134 -12.26 14.71 13.85
N MET A 135 -12.32 13.42 14.16
CA MET A 135 -13.43 12.57 13.79
C MET A 135 -13.86 11.70 14.97
N GLN A 136 -15.17 11.56 15.14
CA GLN A 136 -15.74 10.67 16.14
C GLN A 136 -16.13 9.34 15.47
N PRO A 137 -15.50 8.20 15.86
CA PRO A 137 -15.96 6.88 15.46
C PRO A 137 -17.39 6.65 15.92
N ARG A 138 -18.16 5.87 15.16
CA ARG A 138 -19.52 5.51 15.54
C ARG A 138 -19.52 4.38 16.56
N THR A 139 -20.64 4.17 17.23
CA THR A 139 -20.84 3.02 18.12
C THR A 139 -20.59 1.72 17.37
N GLY A 140 -19.69 0.87 17.90
CA GLY A 140 -19.29 -0.40 17.30
C GLY A 140 -18.11 -0.32 16.33
N ASP A 141 -17.60 0.88 16.04
CA ASP A 141 -16.34 1.03 15.29
C ASP A 141 -15.17 0.63 16.18
N TRP A 142 -14.19 -0.07 15.61
CA TRP A 142 -12.93 -0.35 16.29
C TRP A 142 -11.94 0.78 16.01
N VAL A 143 -11.03 1.05 16.95
CA VAL A 143 -9.93 2.01 16.80
C VAL A 143 -8.64 1.20 16.76
N ALA A 144 -7.82 1.38 15.72
CA ALA A 144 -6.50 0.75 15.60
C ALA A 144 -5.38 1.64 16.15
N LEU A 145 -5.46 2.94 15.90
CA LEU A 145 -4.50 3.93 16.40
C LEU A 145 -5.24 5.09 17.03
N SER A 146 -4.77 5.53 18.18
CA SER A 146 -5.15 6.81 18.78
C SER A 146 -3.96 7.77 18.74
N ALA A 147 -4.21 9.07 18.69
CA ALA A 147 -3.21 10.13 18.63
C ALA A 147 -3.32 11.09 19.81
N GLN A 148 -2.19 11.55 20.30
CA GLN A 148 -2.09 12.61 21.31
C GLN A 148 -1.15 13.73 20.82
N LEU A 149 -1.60 14.97 20.97
CA LEU A 149 -0.83 16.14 20.59
C LEU A 149 0.31 16.35 21.60
N GLY A 150 1.56 16.29 21.13
CA GLY A 150 2.73 16.45 21.99
C GLY A 150 2.82 15.43 23.14
N ARG A 151 2.23 14.24 22.97
CA ARG A 151 2.08 13.20 24.03
C ARG A 151 1.31 13.66 25.27
N ARG A 152 0.43 14.65 25.12
CA ARG A 152 -0.37 15.22 26.20
C ARG A 152 -1.84 15.25 25.82
N GLY A 153 -2.69 15.46 26.83
CA GLY A 153 -4.13 15.62 26.65
C GLY A 153 -4.85 14.32 26.30
N ALA A 154 -6.11 14.45 25.88
CA ALA A 154 -6.96 13.32 25.54
C ALA A 154 -6.50 12.64 24.25
N ALA A 155 -6.41 11.31 24.28
CA ALA A 155 -6.20 10.50 23.09
C ALA A 155 -7.39 10.63 22.14
N ARG A 156 -7.12 10.89 20.86
CA ARG A 156 -8.12 11.04 19.80
C ARG A 156 -8.01 9.91 18.79
N PRO A 157 -9.12 9.36 18.27
CA PRO A 157 -9.06 8.32 17.24
C PRO A 157 -8.34 8.82 15.98
N ALA A 158 -7.32 8.09 15.54
CA ALA A 158 -6.49 8.43 14.38
C ALA A 158 -6.67 7.45 13.22
N VAL A 159 -6.79 6.17 13.53
CA VAL A 159 -7.17 5.13 12.55
C VAL A 159 -8.25 4.28 13.18
N PHE A 160 -9.39 4.19 12.50
CA PHE A 160 -10.52 3.42 12.97
C PHE A 160 -11.26 2.80 11.78
N GLY A 161 -12.04 1.77 12.05
CA GLY A 161 -12.75 1.08 11.00
C GLY A 161 -13.96 0.35 11.50
N ARG A 162 -14.74 -0.15 10.54
CA ARG A 162 -16.03 -0.77 10.81
C ARG A 162 -16.43 -1.74 9.72
N ASP A 163 -17.16 -2.75 10.13
CA ASP A 163 -17.83 -3.68 9.24
C ASP A 163 -19.28 -3.23 9.05
N GLN A 164 -19.63 -2.75 7.85
CA GLN A 164 -20.99 -2.34 7.48
C GLN A 164 -21.64 -3.44 6.63
N GLY A 165 -22.02 -4.54 7.25
CA GLY A 165 -22.66 -5.66 6.57
C GLY A 165 -21.72 -6.36 5.59
N ARG A 166 -21.73 -5.95 4.32
CA ARG A 166 -20.90 -6.52 3.23
C ARG A 166 -19.78 -5.59 2.77
N VAL A 167 -19.65 -4.40 3.37
CA VAL A 167 -18.60 -3.44 3.03
C VAL A 167 -17.78 -3.11 4.27
N ARG A 168 -16.47 -3.30 4.18
CA ARG A 168 -15.53 -2.91 5.24
C ARG A 168 -14.97 -1.53 4.94
N ARG A 169 -14.89 -0.69 5.97
CA ARG A 169 -14.35 0.66 5.86
C ARG A 169 -13.27 0.91 6.91
N VAL A 170 -12.16 1.50 6.49
CA VAL A 170 -11.16 2.10 7.37
C VAL A 170 -11.06 3.59 7.07
N THR A 171 -10.99 4.40 8.12
CA THR A 171 -10.77 5.84 8.08
C THR A 171 -9.46 6.16 8.78
N VAL A 172 -8.63 6.97 8.13
CA VAL A 172 -7.39 7.50 8.69
C VAL A 172 -7.55 9.01 8.80
N ALA A 173 -7.69 9.48 10.03
CA ALA A 173 -7.94 10.87 10.38
C ALA A 173 -6.65 11.68 10.59
N VAL A 174 -5.49 11.11 10.25
CA VAL A 174 -4.18 11.75 10.39
C VAL A 174 -3.40 11.75 9.08
N ASP A 175 -2.61 12.80 8.89
CA ASP A 175 -1.68 12.94 7.78
C ASP A 175 -0.24 12.98 8.27
N GLY A 176 0.72 12.66 7.39
CA GLY A 176 2.14 12.59 7.71
C GLY A 176 2.66 11.20 8.07
N LEU A 177 1.87 10.14 7.87
CA LEU A 177 2.28 8.75 8.12
C LEU A 177 3.37 8.28 7.16
N TRP A 178 3.53 8.92 6.00
CA TRP A 178 4.66 8.69 5.07
C TRP A 178 6.02 8.76 5.76
N ARG A 179 6.14 9.52 6.86
CA ARG A 179 7.37 9.64 7.65
C ARG A 179 7.79 8.32 8.30
N TRP A 180 6.84 7.43 8.59
CA TRP A 180 7.12 6.09 9.12
C TRP A 180 7.87 5.25 8.09
N ALA A 181 7.41 5.30 6.83
CA ALA A 181 8.05 4.61 5.72
C ALA A 181 9.37 5.26 5.28
N PHE A 182 9.47 6.59 5.37
CA PHE A 182 10.65 7.33 4.91
C PHE A 182 11.90 7.11 5.76
N ARG A 183 11.76 6.97 7.09
CA ARG A 183 12.92 6.83 8.00
C ARG A 183 13.58 5.46 7.99
N GLY A 184 12.92 4.44 7.45
CA GLY A 184 13.40 3.06 7.51
C GLY A 184 13.22 2.40 8.88
N GLY A 185 13.80 1.21 9.04
CA GLY A 185 13.84 0.50 10.32
C GLY A 185 12.47 0.01 10.81
N PRO A 186 12.26 -0.08 12.14
CA PRO A 186 11.02 -0.59 12.73
C PRO A 186 9.76 0.18 12.31
N SER A 187 9.85 1.50 12.11
CA SER A 187 8.71 2.30 11.67
C SER A 187 8.29 1.98 10.23
N GLU A 188 9.25 1.72 9.34
CA GLU A 188 8.94 1.32 7.96
C GLU A 188 8.31 -0.08 7.93
N GLN A 189 8.86 -1.02 8.70
CA GLN A 189 8.30 -2.37 8.80
C GLN A 189 6.87 -2.35 9.34
N SER A 190 6.63 -1.54 10.37
CA SER A 190 5.29 -1.34 10.94
C SER A 190 4.33 -0.68 9.94
N TYR A 191 4.79 0.30 9.17
CA TYR A 191 3.98 0.92 8.11
C TYR A 191 3.58 -0.09 7.03
N ARG A 192 4.52 -0.92 6.58
CA ARG A 192 4.24 -1.98 5.58
C ARG A 192 3.31 -3.05 6.14
N ALA A 193 3.55 -3.51 7.37
CA ALA A 193 2.71 -4.48 8.05
C ALA A 193 1.28 -3.94 8.25
N TRP A 194 1.15 -2.66 8.63
CA TRP A 194 -0.13 -1.99 8.78
C TRP A 194 -0.88 -1.87 7.46
N ALA A 195 -0.20 -1.48 6.39
CA ALA A 195 -0.78 -1.43 5.05
C ALA A 195 -1.27 -2.81 4.58
N ALA A 196 -0.46 -3.85 4.82
CA ALA A 196 -0.80 -5.23 4.48
C ALA A 196 -2.02 -5.73 5.28
N ALA A 197 -2.00 -5.58 6.60
CA ALA A 197 -3.08 -6.01 7.49
C ALA A 197 -4.39 -5.28 7.18
N THR A 198 -4.32 -3.96 6.96
CA THR A 198 -5.49 -3.14 6.61
C THR A 198 -6.06 -3.55 5.25
N ALA A 199 -5.23 -3.69 4.22
CA ALA A 199 -5.66 -4.11 2.89
C ALA A 199 -6.26 -5.52 2.90
N SER A 200 -5.63 -6.46 3.62
CA SER A 200 -6.12 -7.83 3.78
C SER A 200 -7.48 -7.87 4.47
N TRP A 201 -7.64 -7.15 5.58
CA TRP A 201 -8.92 -7.07 6.27
C TRP A 201 -10.02 -6.46 5.39
N LEU A 202 -9.71 -5.37 4.67
CA LEU A 202 -10.66 -4.73 3.76
C LEU A 202 -11.07 -5.65 2.60
N LEU A 203 -10.13 -6.40 2.03
CA LEU A 203 -10.39 -7.34 0.94
C LEU A 203 -11.09 -8.63 1.42
N GLY A 204 -10.96 -9.00 2.70
CA GLY A 204 -11.64 -10.14 3.30
C GLY A 204 -13.11 -9.90 3.66
N GLY A 205 -13.63 -8.68 3.45
CA GLY A 205 -15.07 -8.41 3.52
C GLY A 205 -15.83 -9.27 2.52
N ALA A 206 -17.03 -9.74 2.87
CA ALA A 206 -17.82 -10.57 1.96
C ALA A 206 -17.98 -9.89 0.60
N ASP A 207 -17.78 -10.65 -0.49
CA ASP A 207 -17.84 -10.11 -1.84
C ASP A 207 -19.10 -9.32 -2.09
N SER A 208 -18.88 -8.14 -2.68
CA SER A 208 -19.81 -7.16 -3.22
C SER A 208 -21.28 -7.46 -2.91
N ALA A 209 -21.92 -6.57 -2.15
CA ALA A 209 -23.33 -6.40 -1.75
C ALA A 209 -24.46 -7.30 -2.34
N ARG A 210 -24.29 -7.98 -3.47
CA ARG A 210 -25.22 -8.85 -4.20
C ARG A 210 -24.74 -10.30 -4.42
N GLY A 211 -23.54 -10.70 -3.97
CA GLY A 211 -23.00 -12.06 -4.16
C GLY A 211 -23.69 -13.19 -3.38
N VAL A 212 -23.76 -14.40 -3.96
CA VAL A 212 -24.18 -15.66 -3.29
C VAL A 212 -23.00 -16.53 -2.85
N ALA A 213 -21.79 -16.22 -3.31
CA ALA A 213 -20.56 -16.91 -2.94
C ALA A 213 -19.35 -15.95 -2.96
N ARG A 214 -18.27 -16.32 -2.26
CA ARG A 214 -17.00 -15.58 -2.24
C ARG A 214 -15.79 -16.52 -2.28
N PRO A 215 -14.62 -16.10 -2.78
CA PRO A 215 -13.41 -16.90 -2.65
C PRO A 215 -12.97 -16.89 -1.19
N VAL A 216 -12.58 -18.06 -0.68
CA VAL A 216 -11.98 -18.21 0.65
C VAL A 216 -10.61 -17.52 0.70
N ARG A 217 -9.86 -17.63 -0.40
CA ARG A 217 -8.63 -16.88 -0.65
C ARG A 217 -8.69 -16.30 -2.05
N ALA A 218 -8.46 -15.00 -2.18
CA ALA A 218 -8.46 -14.33 -3.48
C ALA A 218 -7.21 -14.66 -4.30
N VAL A 219 -6.12 -15.08 -3.64
CA VAL A 219 -4.87 -15.48 -4.30
C VAL A 219 -4.47 -16.86 -3.84
N VAL A 220 -4.12 -17.73 -4.80
CA VAL A 220 -3.65 -19.09 -4.55
C VAL A 220 -2.39 -19.40 -5.36
N PRO A 221 -1.49 -20.26 -4.86
CA PRO A 221 -0.35 -20.75 -5.63
C PRO A 221 -0.77 -21.50 -6.89
N ASN A 222 0.12 -21.55 -7.88
CA ASN A 222 -0.07 -22.43 -9.04
C ASN A 222 -0.22 -23.88 -8.59
N GLY A 223 -1.11 -24.64 -9.24
CA GLY A 223 -1.38 -26.03 -8.85
C GLY A 223 -2.22 -26.20 -7.58
N ARG A 224 -2.75 -25.11 -7.00
CA ARG A 224 -3.78 -25.17 -5.95
C ARG A 224 -5.13 -24.70 -6.50
N PRO A 225 -6.24 -25.30 -6.04
CA PRO A 225 -7.54 -24.84 -6.48
C PRO A 225 -7.95 -23.54 -5.78
N LEU A 226 -8.71 -22.71 -6.48
CA LEU A 226 -9.52 -21.67 -5.88
C LEU A 226 -10.74 -22.31 -5.22
N VAL A 227 -10.94 -22.00 -3.93
CA VAL A 227 -12.09 -22.46 -3.16
C VAL A 227 -13.04 -21.29 -2.95
N PHE A 228 -14.30 -21.49 -3.31
CA PHE A 228 -15.40 -20.58 -3.03
C PHE A 228 -16.25 -21.12 -1.88
N GLU A 229 -16.71 -20.22 -1.04
CA GLU A 229 -17.65 -20.49 0.06
C GLU A 229 -19.00 -19.84 -0.27
N TRP A 230 -20.08 -20.57 -0.03
CA TRP A 230 -21.44 -20.10 -0.14
C TRP A 230 -21.78 -19.12 0.99
N ILE A 231 -22.28 -17.94 0.63
CA ILE A 231 -22.73 -16.90 1.58
C ILE A 231 -24.17 -16.44 1.31
N GLY A 232 -24.85 -17.11 0.37
CA GLY A 232 -26.24 -16.87 0.03
C GLY A 232 -27.19 -17.30 1.14
N ARG A 233 -28.40 -16.73 1.16
CA ARG A 233 -29.48 -17.22 2.04
C ARG A 233 -30.06 -18.49 1.41
N GLY A 234 -30.08 -19.59 2.16
CA GLY A 234 -30.61 -20.88 1.70
C GLY A 234 -29.52 -21.90 1.35
N ALA A 235 -29.96 -23.06 0.87
CA ALA A 235 -29.08 -24.18 0.55
C ALA A 235 -28.12 -23.83 -0.61
N PRO A 236 -26.85 -24.28 -0.56
CA PRO A 236 -25.90 -24.09 -1.65
C PRO A 236 -26.43 -24.65 -2.97
N SER A 237 -26.30 -23.87 -4.05
CA SER A 237 -26.76 -24.28 -5.37
C SER A 237 -25.75 -23.92 -6.46
N ALA A 238 -25.79 -24.69 -7.55
CA ALA A 238 -24.87 -24.48 -8.68
C ALA A 238 -25.01 -23.05 -9.23
N THR A 239 -23.90 -22.33 -9.29
CA THR A 239 -23.89 -20.90 -9.63
C THR A 239 -23.03 -20.65 -10.86
N PRO A 240 -23.59 -20.10 -11.96
CA PRO A 240 -22.80 -19.70 -13.12
C PRO A 240 -21.72 -18.69 -12.73
N VAL A 241 -20.54 -18.79 -13.33
CA VAL A 241 -19.46 -17.83 -13.14
C VAL A 241 -18.83 -17.48 -14.49
N VAL A 242 -18.65 -16.19 -14.74
CA VAL A 242 -17.92 -15.68 -15.90
C VAL A 242 -16.58 -15.16 -15.43
N TRP A 243 -15.50 -15.72 -15.96
CA TRP A 243 -14.13 -15.26 -15.74
C TRP A 243 -13.69 -14.39 -16.91
N THR A 244 -12.92 -13.35 -16.64
CA THR A 244 -12.37 -12.45 -17.66
C THR A 244 -10.93 -12.13 -17.33
N ASP A 245 -10.04 -12.38 -18.28
CA ASP A 245 -8.61 -12.08 -18.21
C ASP A 245 -8.15 -11.28 -19.46
N SER A 246 -6.85 -11.23 -19.73
CA SER A 246 -6.29 -10.57 -20.93
C SER A 246 -6.55 -11.33 -22.23
N THR A 247 -6.90 -12.61 -22.17
CA THR A 247 -7.13 -13.49 -23.33
C THR A 247 -8.60 -13.56 -23.73
N GLY A 248 -9.52 -13.29 -22.81
CA GLY A 248 -10.95 -13.19 -23.11
C GLY A 248 -11.84 -13.51 -21.92
N ALA A 249 -13.12 -13.74 -22.20
CA ALA A 249 -14.10 -14.19 -21.23
C ALA A 249 -14.37 -15.69 -21.38
N ARG A 250 -14.43 -16.42 -20.27
CA ARG A 250 -14.84 -17.83 -20.22
C ARG A 250 -15.97 -18.01 -19.22
N THR A 251 -16.93 -18.87 -19.54
CA THR A 251 -18.06 -19.20 -18.65
C THR A 251 -17.84 -20.57 -18.04
N ASP A 252 -18.16 -20.71 -16.76
CA ASP A 252 -18.03 -21.93 -15.97
C ASP A 252 -19.18 -21.98 -14.93
N THR A 253 -19.23 -23.01 -14.09
CA THR A 253 -20.25 -23.15 -13.03
C THR A 253 -19.60 -23.59 -11.72
N LEU A 254 -19.77 -22.78 -10.67
CA LEU A 254 -19.42 -23.16 -9.31
C LEU A 254 -20.39 -24.22 -8.81
N ARG A 255 -19.88 -25.42 -8.55
CA ARG A 255 -20.64 -26.54 -7.98
C ARG A 255 -20.30 -26.66 -6.52
N PHE A 256 -21.23 -26.26 -5.65
CA PHE A 256 -21.06 -26.32 -4.21
C PHE A 256 -21.39 -27.71 -3.68
N ASP A 257 -20.56 -28.19 -2.76
CA ASP A 257 -20.80 -29.41 -1.99
C ASP A 257 -21.78 -29.18 -0.82
N GLY A 258 -22.03 -30.23 -0.04
CA GLY A 258 -22.93 -30.18 1.12
C GLY A 258 -22.45 -29.28 2.27
N ILE A 259 -21.19 -28.86 2.28
CA ILE A 259 -20.64 -27.89 3.24
C ILE A 259 -20.55 -26.48 2.64
N GLY A 260 -21.12 -26.27 1.46
CA GLY A 260 -21.18 -24.97 0.80
C GLY A 260 -19.85 -24.53 0.21
N ARG A 261 -18.99 -25.46 -0.22
CA ARG A 261 -17.72 -25.15 -0.91
C ARG A 261 -17.73 -25.58 -2.37
N ALA A 262 -17.21 -24.73 -3.23
CA ALA A 262 -16.98 -25.04 -4.64
C ALA A 262 -15.49 -24.89 -4.98
N THR A 263 -14.96 -25.82 -5.75
CA THR A 263 -13.53 -25.87 -6.10
C THR A 263 -13.36 -25.62 -7.60
N VAL A 264 -12.48 -24.69 -7.97
CA VAL A 264 -12.21 -24.32 -9.38
C VAL A 264 -10.71 -24.32 -9.63
N TRP A 265 -10.33 -24.84 -10.80
CA TRP A 265 -8.96 -24.84 -11.28
C TRP A 265 -8.80 -23.81 -12.40
N LEU A 266 -7.94 -22.81 -12.17
CA LEU A 266 -7.54 -21.82 -13.17
C LEU A 266 -6.05 -22.00 -13.47
N LYS A 267 -5.63 -21.61 -14.68
CA LYS A 267 -4.21 -21.47 -14.99
C LYS A 267 -3.65 -20.27 -14.21
N SER A 268 -2.33 -20.16 -14.11
CA SER A 268 -1.67 -18.98 -13.56
C SER A 268 -2.12 -17.71 -14.30
N GLY A 269 -2.52 -16.69 -13.57
CA GLY A 269 -3.05 -15.45 -14.12
C GLY A 269 -3.97 -14.71 -13.16
N ILE A 270 -4.37 -13.50 -13.57
CA ILE A 270 -5.32 -12.65 -12.84
C ILE A 270 -6.66 -12.68 -13.55
N TYR A 271 -7.72 -13.03 -12.83
CA TYR A 271 -9.05 -13.21 -13.36
C TYR A 271 -10.05 -12.33 -12.62
N ARG A 272 -10.82 -11.55 -13.38
CA ARG A 272 -12.05 -10.97 -12.86
C ARG A 272 -13.16 -12.01 -12.96
N TYR A 273 -13.93 -12.22 -11.91
CA TYR A 273 -15.11 -13.08 -11.94
C TYR A 273 -16.38 -12.30 -11.70
N ARG A 274 -17.47 -12.82 -12.27
CA ARG A 274 -18.83 -12.37 -12.04
C ARG A 274 -19.74 -13.59 -11.87
N LEU A 275 -20.50 -13.61 -10.78
CA LEU A 275 -21.40 -14.72 -10.46
C LEU A 275 -22.81 -14.46 -11.02
N GLY A 276 -23.49 -15.55 -11.43
CA GLY A 276 -24.92 -15.58 -11.67
C GLY A 276 -25.66 -15.35 -10.35
N GLY A 277 -26.60 -14.41 -10.32
CA GLY A 277 -27.21 -13.93 -9.07
C GLY A 277 -26.57 -12.66 -8.50
N GLY A 278 -25.50 -12.17 -9.11
CA GLY A 278 -24.79 -10.96 -8.69
C GLY A 278 -23.56 -11.27 -7.86
N GLY A 279 -22.72 -10.26 -7.66
CA GLY A 279 -21.41 -10.41 -7.04
C GLY A 279 -20.30 -10.69 -8.05
N GLY A 280 -19.09 -10.29 -7.67
CA GLY A 280 -17.91 -10.40 -8.48
C GLY A 280 -16.71 -9.78 -7.78
N GLY A 281 -15.53 -10.09 -8.31
CA GLY A 281 -14.27 -9.67 -7.72
C GLY A 281 -13.10 -10.06 -8.61
N THR A 282 -11.89 -9.91 -8.07
CA THR A 282 -10.65 -10.34 -8.71
C THR A 282 -10.03 -11.48 -7.88
N VAL A 283 -9.59 -12.51 -8.58
CA VAL A 283 -8.73 -13.57 -8.04
C VAL A 283 -7.44 -13.66 -8.83
N ALA A 284 -6.39 -14.19 -8.22
CA ALA A 284 -5.15 -14.50 -8.90
C ALA A 284 -4.70 -15.93 -8.59
N VAL A 285 -4.20 -16.61 -9.62
CA VAL A 285 -3.40 -17.81 -9.46
C VAL A 285 -1.97 -17.41 -9.75
N GLU A 286 -1.10 -17.55 -8.75
CA GLU A 286 0.30 -17.17 -8.89
C GLU A 286 0.98 -18.01 -9.98
N GLU A 287 2.05 -17.47 -10.56
CA GLU A 287 2.91 -18.24 -11.46
C GLU A 287 3.77 -19.24 -10.69
N TYR A 288 4.12 -18.87 -9.45
CA TYR A 288 4.87 -19.69 -8.50
C TYR A 288 4.02 -20.85 -7.96
N SER A 289 4.63 -22.03 -7.85
CA SER A 289 4.07 -23.20 -7.17
C SER A 289 4.88 -23.47 -5.90
N ASP A 290 4.20 -23.67 -4.77
CA ASP A 290 4.84 -24.04 -3.50
C ASP A 290 5.54 -25.42 -3.58
N GLU A 291 5.25 -26.24 -4.61
CA GLU A 291 5.93 -27.52 -4.85
C GLU A 291 7.31 -27.33 -5.50
N LEU A 292 7.57 -26.16 -6.10
CA LEU A 292 8.89 -25.77 -6.58
C LEU A 292 9.59 -24.97 -5.48
N LEU A 293 10.19 -25.69 -4.52
CA LEU A 293 11.17 -25.08 -3.62
C LEU A 293 12.21 -24.33 -4.47
N PRO A 294 12.64 -23.12 -4.06
CA PRO A 294 13.75 -22.46 -4.72
C PRO A 294 14.92 -23.46 -4.75
N ALA A 295 15.42 -23.77 -5.94
CA ALA A 295 16.69 -24.50 -6.05
C ALA A 295 17.71 -23.73 -5.19
N ALA A 296 18.47 -24.45 -4.36
CA ALA A 296 19.51 -23.84 -3.55
C ALA A 296 20.32 -22.91 -4.47
N VAL A 297 20.45 -21.63 -4.08
CA VAL A 297 21.20 -20.65 -4.87
C VAL A 297 22.66 -21.08 -4.83
N THR A 298 23.06 -21.92 -5.77
CA THR A 298 24.46 -22.23 -6.02
C THR A 298 25.04 -21.04 -6.75
N LEU A 299 25.70 -20.15 -6.01
CA LEU A 299 26.53 -19.13 -6.59
C LEU A 299 27.65 -19.85 -7.36
N ALA A 300 27.62 -19.78 -8.69
CA ALA A 300 28.78 -20.15 -9.48
C ALA A 300 29.94 -19.25 -9.03
N ALA A 301 31.05 -19.86 -8.58
CA ALA A 301 32.25 -19.12 -8.23
C ALA A 301 32.67 -18.30 -9.45
N LYS A 302 32.37 -17.00 -9.41
CA LYS A 302 32.84 -16.06 -10.42
C LYS A 302 34.29 -15.79 -10.05
N GLU A 303 35.21 -16.01 -10.99
CA GLU A 303 36.59 -15.58 -10.79
C GLU A 303 36.58 -14.13 -10.30
N PRO A 304 37.32 -13.82 -9.22
CA PRO A 304 37.34 -12.49 -8.66
C PRO A 304 37.72 -11.54 -9.78
N ARG A 305 36.79 -10.64 -10.12
CA ARG A 305 37.08 -9.56 -11.07
C ARG A 305 38.27 -8.82 -10.48
N ALA A 306 39.39 -8.81 -11.21
CA ALA A 306 40.61 -8.12 -10.78
C ALA A 306 40.23 -6.77 -10.17
N THR A 307 40.55 -6.61 -8.89
CA THR A 307 40.32 -5.36 -8.15
C THR A 307 40.91 -4.24 -8.98
N ARG A 308 40.06 -3.39 -9.57
CA ARG A 308 40.53 -2.10 -10.07
C ARG A 308 41.11 -1.38 -8.85
N PRO A 309 42.39 -0.95 -8.89
CA PRO A 309 42.92 -0.15 -7.81
C PRO A 309 41.98 1.05 -7.64
N SER A 310 41.50 1.23 -6.41
CA SER A 310 40.75 2.41 -6.02
C SER A 310 41.67 3.61 -6.22
N GLY A 311 41.58 4.26 -7.38
CA GLY A 311 42.26 5.51 -7.71
C GLY A 311 41.64 6.69 -6.95
N ARG A 312 41.46 6.54 -5.64
CA ARG A 312 41.11 7.62 -4.72
C ARG A 312 42.32 7.81 -3.82
N THR A 313 43.32 8.52 -4.32
CA THR A 313 44.36 9.11 -3.47
C THR A 313 43.68 10.10 -2.53
N ALA A 314 43.74 9.84 -1.23
CA ALA A 314 43.25 10.79 -0.25
C ALA A 314 44.30 11.91 -0.11
N ALA A 315 43.87 13.14 0.17
CA ALA A 315 44.81 14.28 0.34
C ALA A 315 45.88 14.03 1.41
N ARG A 316 45.63 13.08 2.34
CA ARG A 316 46.58 12.60 3.36
C ARG A 316 47.80 11.88 2.78
N ASP A 317 47.71 11.34 1.57
CA ASP A 317 48.80 10.58 0.92
C ASP A 317 49.85 11.51 0.28
N TRP A 318 49.57 12.82 0.24
CA TRP A 318 50.42 13.84 -0.37
C TRP A 318 51.03 14.75 0.71
N LEU A 319 51.71 14.14 1.69
CA LEU A 319 52.30 14.84 2.85
C LEU A 319 53.24 15.98 2.47
N TRP A 320 53.86 15.94 1.29
CA TRP A 320 54.70 17.02 0.78
C TRP A 320 53.93 18.33 0.51
N LEU A 321 52.63 18.26 0.16
CA LEU A 321 51.78 19.44 0.01
C LEU A 321 51.57 20.16 1.35
N PHE A 322 51.45 19.41 2.45
CA PHE A 322 51.43 20.00 3.80
C PHE A 322 52.75 20.69 4.11
N GLY A 323 53.88 20.06 3.77
CA GLY A 323 55.20 20.69 3.91
C GLY A 323 55.32 22.01 3.14
N LEU A 324 54.78 22.06 1.91
CA LEU A 324 54.79 23.26 1.08
C LEU A 324 53.92 24.38 1.67
N CYS A 325 52.74 24.06 2.19
CA CYS A 325 51.90 25.03 2.92
C CYS A 325 52.59 25.58 4.16
N VAL A 326 53.25 24.73 4.96
CA VAL A 326 54.00 25.18 6.15
C VAL A 326 55.18 26.05 5.76
N ALA A 327 55.90 25.71 4.69
CA ALA A 327 57.00 26.53 4.19
C ALA A 327 56.52 27.89 3.68
N ALA A 328 55.40 27.95 2.96
CA ALA A 328 54.79 29.19 2.49
C ALA A 328 54.36 30.10 3.66
N LEU A 329 53.68 29.54 4.66
CA LEU A 329 53.29 30.27 5.88
C LEU A 329 54.50 30.76 6.67
N SER A 330 55.57 29.94 6.75
CA SER A 330 56.80 30.32 7.45
C SER A 330 57.56 31.44 6.70
N ALA A 331 57.63 31.35 5.37
CA ALA A 331 58.23 32.37 4.53
C ALA A 331 57.45 33.69 4.59
N GLU A 332 56.11 33.60 4.57
CA GLU A 332 55.23 34.74 4.75
C GLU A 332 55.43 35.40 6.11
N TRP A 333 55.48 34.61 7.19
CA TRP A 333 55.76 35.13 8.53
C TRP A 333 57.12 35.82 8.60
N LEU A 334 58.16 35.22 8.00
CA LEU A 334 59.50 35.81 7.95
C LEU A 334 59.51 37.13 7.16
N ALA A 335 58.77 37.19 6.05
CA ALA A 335 58.63 38.38 5.22
C ALA A 335 57.88 39.49 5.97
N ARG A 336 56.75 39.18 6.62
CA ARG A 336 56.01 40.14 7.45
C ARG A 336 56.87 40.69 8.59
N ARG A 337 57.66 39.83 9.24
CA ARG A 337 58.57 40.23 10.33
C ARG A 337 59.71 41.14 9.85
N ARG A 338 60.23 40.94 8.63
CA ARG A 338 61.26 41.81 8.03
C ARG A 338 60.71 43.13 7.52
N LEU A 339 59.44 43.17 7.11
CA LEU A 339 58.76 44.37 6.60
C LEU A 339 58.06 45.20 7.68
N GLY A 340 58.14 44.80 8.96
CA GLY A 340 57.59 45.56 10.08
C GLY A 340 56.06 45.58 10.15
N LEU A 341 55.38 44.71 9.40
CA LEU A 341 53.93 44.57 9.41
C LEU A 341 53.56 43.58 10.52
N ARG A 342 52.90 44.08 11.58
CA ARG A 342 52.34 43.25 12.66
C ARG A 342 51.02 42.63 12.25
#